data_AF-W2LEY5-F1
#
_entry.id   AF-W2LEY5-F1
#
_cell.length_a   1.000
_cell.length_b   1.000
_cell.length_c   1.000
_cell.angle_alpha   90.00
_cell.angle_beta   90.00
_cell.angle_gamma   90.00
#
_symmetry.space_group_name_H-M   'P 1'
#
loop_
_entity.id
_entity.type
_entity.pdbx_description
1 polymer ?
#
loop_
_entity_poly.entity_id
_entity_poly.type
_entity_poly.pdbx_seq_one_letter_code
_entity_poly.pdbx_strand_id
1 'polypeptide(L)'
;MSIGCDPATHPTCQWILYHLDEYEDDENKLVEVHGKAFCRTDADCTVQTAHRRRRNSSQTLSDRRSTVVLTGRCVNKRCECSSKSWAGPRCIVPTKSSAVSFGPPVVLAACIGSLFLVLGIASCVAICFARKKTKEAIKTERKVKQQQRQQYELMRRQSSQHLQSAWSSE
;
A
#
# COMPACT_ATOMS: atom_id res chain seq x y z
N MET A 1 -31.29 -35.88 4.11
CA MET A 1 -29.85 -35.67 3.80
C MET A 1 -29.43 -34.38 4.49
N SER A 2 -28.67 -34.46 5.57
CA SER A 2 -28.15 -33.26 6.26
C SER A 2 -27.07 -32.63 5.40
N ILE A 3 -27.30 -31.41 4.93
CA ILE A 3 -26.27 -30.56 4.33
C ILE A 3 -25.47 -29.95 5.48
N GLY A 4 -24.32 -30.55 5.80
CA GLY A 4 -23.41 -30.08 6.84
C GLY A 4 -22.51 -31.18 7.39
N CYS A 5 -21.33 -30.78 7.90
CA CYS A 5 -20.39 -31.66 8.61
C CYS A 5 -20.84 -31.99 10.04
N ASP A 6 -22.07 -31.63 10.40
CA ASP A 6 -22.59 -31.76 11.76
C ASP A 6 -24.04 -32.30 11.77
N PRO A 7 -24.26 -33.52 11.27
CA PRO A 7 -25.57 -34.16 11.32
C PRO A 7 -25.95 -34.49 12.77
N ALA A 8 -27.24 -34.41 13.11
CA ALA A 8 -27.73 -34.78 14.44
C ALA A 8 -27.43 -36.25 14.85
N THR A 9 -27.06 -37.10 13.88
CA THR A 9 -26.74 -38.52 14.08
C THR A 9 -25.27 -38.80 14.39
N HIS A 10 -24.40 -37.77 14.39
CA HIS A 10 -22.99 -37.93 14.72
C HIS A 10 -22.54 -36.86 15.73
N PRO A 11 -21.47 -37.12 16.49
CA PRO A 11 -20.91 -36.11 17.37
C PRO A 11 -20.41 -34.90 16.58
N THR A 12 -20.47 -33.74 17.22
CA THR A 12 -20.02 -32.50 16.59
C THR A 12 -18.52 -32.48 16.44
N CYS A 13 -18.02 -31.69 15.49
CA CYS A 13 -16.57 -31.49 15.31
C CYS A 13 -15.91 -31.06 16.63
N GLN A 14 -16.56 -30.16 17.37
CA GLN A 14 -16.07 -29.74 18.67
C GLN A 14 -16.05 -30.89 19.68
N TRP A 15 -17.10 -31.70 19.75
CA TRP A 15 -17.13 -32.86 20.63
C TRP A 15 -16.00 -33.84 20.33
N ILE A 16 -15.76 -34.16 19.05
CA ILE A 16 -14.69 -35.08 18.61
C ILE A 16 -13.32 -34.56 19.04
N LEU A 17 -13.07 -33.26 18.88
CA LEU A 17 -11.80 -32.65 19.31
C LEU A 17 -11.60 -32.70 20.84
N TYR A 18 -12.68 -32.68 21.63
CA TYR A 18 -12.60 -32.80 23.09
C TYR A 18 -12.45 -34.24 23.59
N HIS A 19 -12.82 -35.23 22.77
CA HIS A 19 -12.75 -36.67 23.10
C HIS A 19 -11.75 -37.36 22.17
N LEU A 20 -10.67 -36.67 21.80
CA LEU A 20 -9.72 -37.15 20.81
C LEU A 20 -9.03 -38.44 21.26
N ASP A 21 -8.85 -38.60 22.57
CA ASP A 21 -8.32 -39.79 23.23
C ASP A 21 -9.17 -41.06 22.97
N GLU A 22 -10.46 -40.92 22.66
CA GLU A 22 -11.31 -42.05 22.26
C GLU A 22 -11.09 -42.50 20.80
N TYR A 23 -10.49 -41.64 19.97
CA TYR A 23 -10.33 -41.86 18.52
C TYR A 23 -8.87 -42.00 18.09
N GLU A 24 -7.94 -41.62 18.95
CA GLU A 24 -6.51 -41.60 18.69
C GLU A 24 -5.82 -42.74 19.46
N ASP A 25 -5.12 -43.60 18.73
CA ASP A 25 -4.25 -44.65 19.27
C ASP A 25 -2.86 -44.56 18.64
N ASP A 26 -1.98 -45.52 18.90
CA ASP A 26 -0.61 -45.48 18.38
C ASP A 26 -0.51 -45.70 16.85
N GLU A 27 -1.56 -46.24 16.24
CA GLU A 27 -1.64 -46.51 14.80
C GLU A 27 -2.49 -45.46 14.05
N ASN A 28 -3.34 -44.70 14.75
CA ASN A 28 -4.27 -43.72 14.21
C ASN A 28 -4.16 -42.37 14.92
N LYS A 29 -3.03 -41.68 14.73
CA LYS A 29 -2.82 -40.33 15.26
C LYS A 29 -3.61 -39.27 14.50
N LEU A 30 -4.04 -38.22 15.20
CA LEU A 30 -4.63 -37.04 14.54
C LEU A 30 -3.54 -36.31 13.76
N VAL A 31 -3.62 -36.34 12.43
CA VAL A 31 -2.69 -35.62 11.56
C VAL A 31 -3.40 -34.46 10.88
N GLU A 32 -2.88 -33.24 11.08
CA GLU A 32 -3.35 -32.07 10.36
C GLU A 32 -3.00 -32.18 8.88
N VAL A 33 -4.03 -32.21 8.02
CA VAL A 33 -3.84 -32.27 6.57
C VAL A 33 -3.82 -30.85 5.98
N HIS A 34 -2.70 -30.51 5.36
CA HIS A 34 -2.58 -29.31 4.53
C HIS A 34 -2.98 -29.63 3.09
N GLY A 35 -4.20 -29.24 2.68
CA GLY A 35 -4.73 -29.47 1.35
C GLY A 35 -5.37 -30.85 1.16
N LYS A 36 -5.37 -31.37 -0.07
CA LYS A 36 -5.93 -32.67 -0.49
C LYS A 36 -7.46 -32.82 -0.43
N ALA A 37 -8.22 -31.80 -0.05
CA ALA A 37 -9.66 -31.80 -0.34
C ALA A 37 -9.92 -31.92 -1.84
N PHE A 38 -11.03 -32.55 -2.20
CA PHE A 38 -11.49 -32.55 -3.59
C PHE A 38 -11.84 -31.14 -4.03
N CYS A 39 -11.38 -30.78 -5.23
CA CYS A 39 -11.65 -29.50 -5.86
C CYS A 39 -11.93 -29.70 -7.35
N ARG A 40 -12.66 -28.74 -7.92
CA ARG A 40 -12.87 -28.61 -9.37
C ARG A 40 -12.12 -27.40 -9.92
N THR A 41 -12.03 -26.34 -9.13
CA THR A 41 -11.40 -25.07 -9.51
C THR A 41 -10.59 -24.51 -8.35
N ASP A 42 -9.67 -23.58 -8.62
CA ASP A 42 -8.90 -22.89 -7.58
C ASP A 42 -9.82 -22.18 -6.57
N ALA A 43 -11.04 -21.79 -6.97
CA ALA A 43 -12.03 -21.20 -6.09
C ALA A 43 -12.41 -22.10 -4.89
N ASP A 44 -12.32 -23.43 -5.04
CA ASP A 44 -12.62 -24.39 -3.97
C ASP A 44 -11.55 -24.43 -2.87
N CYS A 45 -10.34 -23.94 -3.20
CA CYS A 45 -9.15 -23.97 -2.38
C CYS A 45 -8.71 -22.56 -1.94
N THR A 46 -9.56 -21.55 -2.14
CA THR A 46 -9.25 -20.14 -1.85
C THR A 46 -10.26 -19.51 -0.93
N VAL A 47 -9.79 -18.54 -0.13
CA VAL A 47 -10.66 -17.75 0.74
C VAL A 47 -11.32 -16.65 -0.09
N GLN A 48 -12.65 -16.74 -0.23
CA GLN A 48 -13.47 -15.67 -0.78
C GLN A 48 -14.05 -14.86 0.37
N THR A 49 -13.54 -13.64 0.59
CA THR A 49 -14.16 -12.74 1.56
C THR A 49 -15.36 -12.08 0.90
N ALA A 50 -16.56 -12.58 1.19
CA ALA A 50 -17.77 -11.85 0.84
C ALA A 50 -17.76 -10.53 1.64
N HIS A 51 -17.58 -9.40 0.96
CA HIS A 51 -17.89 -8.11 1.55
C HIS A 51 -19.41 -8.06 1.85
N ARG A 52 -19.82 -8.51 3.04
CA ARG A 52 -21.12 -8.16 3.62
C ARG A 52 -21.07 -6.67 3.98
N ARG A 53 -21.19 -5.80 2.98
CA ARG A 53 -21.66 -4.44 3.26
C ARG A 53 -23.10 -4.56 3.78
N ARG A 54 -23.36 -3.86 4.89
CA ARG A 54 -24.63 -3.83 5.60
C ARG A 54 -25.81 -3.68 4.63
N ARG A 55 -26.89 -4.38 4.96
CA ARG A 55 -28.14 -4.63 4.23
C ARG A 55 -29.00 -3.40 3.92
N ASN A 56 -28.45 -2.20 3.88
CA ASN A 56 -29.20 -0.96 3.65
C ASN A 56 -28.53 -0.13 2.55
N SER A 57 -28.74 -0.49 1.29
CA SER A 57 -29.02 0.45 0.22
C SER A 57 -29.13 -0.34 -1.08
N SER A 58 -30.12 0.01 -1.88
CA SER A 58 -30.26 -0.37 -3.29
C SER A 58 -28.90 -0.30 -3.99
N GLN A 59 -28.25 -1.45 -4.20
CA GLN A 59 -27.03 -1.54 -4.99
C GLN A 59 -27.22 -2.66 -6.01
N THR A 60 -27.06 -2.25 -7.26
CA THR A 60 -27.10 -3.05 -8.47
C THR A 60 -26.11 -4.21 -8.40
N LEU A 61 -26.40 -5.29 -9.13
CA LEU A 61 -25.68 -6.56 -9.16
C LEU A 61 -24.17 -6.43 -9.52
N SER A 62 -23.74 -5.27 -10.01
CA SER A 62 -22.39 -4.96 -10.49
C SER A 62 -21.35 -4.64 -9.41
N ASP A 63 -21.75 -4.38 -8.15
CA ASP A 63 -20.84 -3.92 -7.08
C ASP A 63 -20.38 -5.01 -6.08
N ARG A 64 -20.70 -6.29 -6.33
CA ARG A 64 -20.15 -7.43 -5.55
C ARG A 64 -18.73 -7.79 -6.00
N ARG A 65 -17.75 -6.90 -5.80
CA ARG A 65 -16.34 -7.31 -5.85
C ARG A 65 -16.02 -8.16 -4.63
N SER A 66 -16.06 -9.48 -4.77
CA SER A 66 -15.46 -10.40 -3.80
C SER A 66 -13.95 -10.31 -3.95
N THR A 67 -13.23 -9.91 -2.90
CA THR A 67 -11.77 -10.00 -2.90
C THR A 67 -11.40 -11.46 -2.66
N VAL A 68 -10.77 -12.08 -3.66
CA VAL A 68 -10.30 -13.47 -3.58
C VAL A 68 -8.85 -13.45 -3.08
N VAL A 69 -8.60 -14.13 -1.96
CA VAL A 69 -7.24 -14.35 -1.46
C VAL A 69 -6.79 -15.74 -1.92
N LEU A 70 -5.73 -15.79 -2.73
CA LEU A 70 -5.19 -17.05 -3.26
C LEU A 70 -4.42 -17.82 -2.17
N THR A 71 -5.12 -18.67 -1.44
CA THR A 71 -4.56 -19.49 -0.34
C THR A 71 -4.19 -20.92 -0.77
N GLY A 72 -4.73 -21.39 -1.88
CA GLY A 72 -4.43 -22.69 -2.47
C GLY A 72 -4.85 -22.78 -3.94
N ARG A 73 -4.45 -23.86 -4.62
CA ARG A 73 -4.76 -24.16 -6.02
C ARG A 73 -5.34 -25.56 -6.15
N CYS A 74 -6.12 -25.78 -7.19
CA CYS A 74 -6.67 -27.09 -7.52
C CYS A 74 -5.75 -27.83 -8.50
N VAL A 75 -4.95 -28.75 -7.98
CA VAL A 75 -3.99 -29.55 -8.76
C VAL A 75 -4.44 -31.00 -8.74
N ASN A 76 -4.64 -31.62 -9.91
CA ASN A 76 -5.10 -33.01 -10.01
C ASN A 76 -6.38 -33.31 -9.21
N LYS A 77 -7.36 -32.39 -9.26
CA LYS A 77 -8.63 -32.46 -8.49
C LYS A 77 -8.44 -32.49 -6.96
N ARG A 78 -7.29 -32.05 -6.46
CA ARG A 78 -6.94 -31.96 -5.05
C ARG A 78 -6.42 -30.55 -4.72
N CYS A 79 -6.80 -30.00 -3.57
CA CYS A 79 -6.27 -28.73 -3.13
C CYS A 79 -4.78 -28.85 -2.77
N GLU A 80 -3.98 -27.85 -3.16
CA GLU A 80 -2.59 -27.69 -2.77
C GLU A 80 -2.40 -26.28 -2.21
N CYS A 81 -1.90 -26.16 -0.98
CA CYS A 81 -1.81 -24.87 -0.30
C CYS A 81 -0.66 -24.04 -0.86
N SER A 82 -0.90 -22.74 -1.08
CA SER A 82 0.08 -21.85 -1.71
C SER A 82 1.29 -21.54 -0.81
N SER A 83 1.11 -21.63 0.51
CA SER A 83 2.17 -21.43 1.50
C SER A 83 1.87 -22.17 2.80
N LYS A 84 2.89 -22.33 3.65
CA LYS A 84 2.77 -22.87 5.01
C LYS A 84 1.95 -21.99 5.97
N SER A 85 1.53 -20.81 5.50
CA SER A 85 0.63 -19.92 6.25
C SER A 85 -0.82 -20.38 6.21
N TRP A 86 -1.14 -21.35 5.34
CA TRP A 86 -2.48 -21.90 5.14
C TRP A 86 -2.51 -23.41 5.42
N ALA A 87 -3.64 -23.86 5.94
CA ALA A 87 -3.89 -25.21 6.39
C ALA A 87 -5.35 -25.61 6.22
N GLY A 88 -5.62 -26.82 6.68
CA GLY A 88 -6.86 -27.53 6.48
C GLY A 88 -6.99 -28.10 5.06
N PRO A 89 -7.99 -28.97 4.85
CA PRO A 89 -8.10 -29.72 3.60
C PRO A 89 -8.27 -28.84 2.34
N ARG A 90 -8.87 -27.65 2.50
CA ARG A 90 -9.10 -26.67 1.44
C ARG A 90 -8.17 -25.46 1.50
N CYS A 91 -7.15 -25.46 2.36
CA CYS A 91 -6.22 -24.34 2.49
C CYS A 91 -6.89 -23.00 2.86
N ILE A 92 -7.98 -23.05 3.63
CA ILE A 92 -8.75 -21.85 4.04
C ILE A 92 -8.53 -21.47 5.50
N VAL A 93 -7.81 -22.30 6.26
CA VAL A 93 -7.52 -22.07 7.67
C VAL A 93 -6.11 -21.48 7.78
N PRO A 94 -5.90 -20.35 8.48
CA PRO A 94 -4.55 -19.85 8.71
C PRO A 94 -3.83 -20.70 9.77
N THR A 95 -2.56 -21.05 9.55
CA THR A 95 -1.74 -21.82 10.52
C THR A 95 -1.34 -21.02 11.75
N LYS A 96 -1.31 -19.69 11.64
CA LYS A 96 -1.09 -18.78 12.77
C LYS A 96 -2.34 -17.93 12.95
N SER A 97 -2.92 -17.99 14.14
CA SER A 97 -4.02 -17.16 14.59
C SER A 97 -3.55 -15.72 14.86
N SER A 98 -3.03 -15.05 13.84
CA SER A 98 -2.83 -13.61 13.91
C SER A 98 -4.16 -12.95 13.59
N ALA A 99 -4.88 -12.54 14.63
CA ALA A 99 -5.99 -11.62 14.49
C ALA A 99 -5.53 -10.42 13.64
N VAL A 100 -6.14 -10.24 12.47
CA VAL A 100 -6.00 -9.05 11.61
C VAL A 100 -4.64 -8.90 10.91
N SER A 101 -4.52 -9.42 9.69
CA SER A 101 -4.16 -8.62 8.49
C SER A 101 -3.86 -9.52 7.29
N PHE A 102 -4.81 -9.57 6.36
CA PHE A 102 -4.60 -10.10 5.01
C PHE A 102 -3.87 -9.07 4.13
N GLY A 103 -2.73 -8.57 4.62
CA GLY A 103 -1.92 -7.55 3.95
C GLY A 103 -0.43 -7.87 4.07
N PRO A 104 0.43 -7.21 3.26
CA PRO A 104 1.87 -7.22 3.49
C PRO A 104 2.16 -6.91 4.97
N PRO A 105 3.22 -7.50 5.56
CA PRO A 105 3.53 -7.32 6.97
C PRO A 105 3.49 -5.82 7.31
N VAL A 106 2.71 -5.44 8.33
CA VAL A 106 2.45 -4.04 8.71
C VAL A 106 3.78 -3.27 8.89
N VAL A 107 4.80 -3.97 9.39
CA VAL A 107 6.17 -3.45 9.51
C VAL A 107 6.73 -2.99 8.16
N LEU A 108 6.59 -3.80 7.10
CA LEU A 108 7.08 -3.46 5.77
C LEU A 108 6.32 -2.25 5.21
N ALA A 109 5.00 -2.20 5.38
CA ALA A 109 4.19 -1.05 4.95
C ALA A 109 4.61 0.24 5.69
N ALA A 110 4.85 0.14 7.00
CA ALA A 110 5.33 1.26 7.82
C ALA A 110 6.72 1.74 7.36
N CYS A 111 7.67 0.83 7.12
CA CYS A 111 9.01 1.18 6.63
C CYS A 111 8.97 1.92 5.30
N ILE A 112 8.17 1.43 4.34
CA ILE A 112 8.00 2.08 3.03
C ILE A 112 7.36 3.46 3.19
N GLY A 113 6.32 3.58 4.02
CA GLY A 113 5.68 4.86 4.32
C GLY A 113 6.63 5.88 4.94
N SER A 114 7.44 5.46 5.91
CA SER A 114 8.46 6.31 6.53
C SER A 114 9.52 6.78 5.54
N LEU A 115 9.97 5.91 4.63
CA LEU A 115 10.95 6.27 3.61
C LEU A 115 10.41 7.37 2.67
N PHE A 116 9.18 7.23 2.18
CA PHE A 116 8.56 8.24 1.33
C PHE A 116 8.34 9.57 2.05
N LEU A 117 8.01 9.52 3.34
CA LEU A 117 7.85 10.73 4.16
C LEU A 117 9.18 11.48 4.31
N VAL A 118 10.28 10.79 4.59
CA VAL A 118 11.62 11.39 4.68
C VAL A 118 12.07 11.98 3.35
N LEU A 119 11.88 11.24 2.24
CA LEU A 119 12.20 11.73 0.89
C LEU A 119 11.37 12.96 0.52
N GLY A 120 10.08 12.98 0.90
CA GLY A 120 9.20 14.13 0.70
C GLY A 120 9.67 15.37 1.44
N ILE A 121 10.07 15.24 2.71
CA ILE A 121 10.61 16.34 3.52
C ILE A 121 11.93 16.84 2.91
N ALA A 122 12.86 15.95 2.57
CA ALA A 122 14.15 16.31 1.99
C ALA A 122 13.99 17.07 0.66
N SER A 123 13.08 16.60 -0.21
CA SER A 123 12.73 17.27 -1.47
C SER A 123 12.16 18.67 -1.23
N CYS A 124 11.23 18.81 -0.27
CA CYS A 124 10.63 20.09 0.07
C CYS A 124 11.68 21.10 0.59
N VAL A 125 12.60 20.63 1.44
CA VAL A 125 13.71 21.44 1.96
C VAL A 125 14.65 21.88 0.83
N ALA A 126 15.05 20.96 -0.06
CA ALA A 126 15.91 21.28 -1.20
C ALA A 126 15.29 22.33 -2.13
N ILE A 127 14.00 22.20 -2.43
CA ILE A 127 13.24 23.20 -3.22
C ILE A 127 13.22 24.55 -2.50
N CYS A 128 12.98 24.57 -1.19
CA CYS A 128 12.98 25.82 -0.41
C CYS A 128 14.35 26.51 -0.45
N PHE A 129 15.46 25.76 -0.31
CA PHE A 129 16.80 26.32 -0.40
C PHE A 129 17.14 26.83 -1.81
N ALA A 130 16.79 26.09 -2.86
CA ALA A 130 16.98 26.53 -4.24
C ALA A 130 16.20 27.82 -4.52
N ARG A 131 14.94 27.92 -4.07
CA ARG A 131 14.12 29.13 -4.21
C ARG A 131 14.66 30.32 -3.41
N LYS A 132 15.27 30.09 -2.25
CA LYS A 132 15.95 31.16 -1.49
C LYS A 132 17.17 31.68 -2.27
N LYS A 133 18.02 30.77 -2.77
CA LYS A 133 19.22 31.14 -3.54
C LYS A 133 18.87 31.93 -4.82
N THR A 134 17.85 31.51 -5.57
CA THR A 134 17.41 32.25 -6.77
C THR A 134 16.84 33.62 -6.45
N LYS A 135 16.07 33.76 -5.35
CA LYS A 135 15.58 35.08 -4.90
C LYS A 135 16.71 36.04 -4.55
N GLU A 136 17.74 35.58 -3.85
CA GLU A 136 18.91 36.40 -3.52
C GLU A 136 19.72 36.78 -4.77
N ALA A 137 19.90 35.86 -5.72
CA ALA A 137 20.53 36.13 -7.00
C ALA A 137 19.76 37.19 -7.82
N ILE A 138 18.44 37.06 -7.92
CA ILE A 138 17.59 38.05 -8.61
C ILE A 138 17.66 39.43 -7.92
N LYS A 139 17.69 39.47 -6.58
CA LYS A 139 17.77 40.73 -5.82
C LYS A 139 19.11 41.44 -6.03
N THR A 140 20.21 40.68 -6.08
CA THR A 140 21.54 41.24 -6.35
C THR A 140 21.66 41.76 -7.79
N GLU A 141 21.21 41.00 -8.78
CA GLU A 141 21.17 41.47 -10.18
C GLU A 141 20.34 42.76 -10.34
N ARG A 142 19.18 42.86 -9.68
CA ARG A 142 18.35 44.07 -9.70
C ARG A 142 19.08 45.28 -9.13
N LYS A 143 19.80 45.12 -8.00
CA LYS A 143 20.60 46.19 -7.40
C LYS A 143 21.72 46.65 -8.32
N VAL A 144 22.45 45.71 -8.95
CA VAL A 144 23.52 46.03 -9.91
C VAL A 144 22.97 46.77 -11.12
N LYS A 145 21.86 46.30 -11.71
CA LYS A 145 21.20 46.99 -12.84
C LYS A 145 20.70 48.39 -12.46
N GLN A 146 20.22 48.57 -11.23
CA GLN A 146 19.79 49.88 -10.73
C GLN A 146 20.97 50.84 -10.55
N GLN A 147 22.09 50.37 -10.01
CA GLN A 147 23.34 51.15 -9.92
C GLN A 147 23.88 51.53 -11.30
N GLN A 148 23.90 50.59 -12.25
CA GLN A 148 24.30 50.87 -13.63
C GLN A 148 23.44 51.94 -14.29
N ARG A 149 22.10 51.92 -14.08
CA ARG A 149 21.20 52.96 -14.59
C ARG A 149 21.50 54.33 -13.98
N GLN A 150 21.73 54.39 -12.67
CA GLN A 150 22.09 55.65 -12.00
C GLN A 150 23.40 56.22 -12.52
N GLN A 151 24.42 55.36 -12.72
CA GLN A 151 25.70 55.78 -13.28
C GLN A 151 25.58 56.24 -14.73
N TYR A 152 24.77 55.56 -15.55
CA TYR A 152 24.48 55.98 -16.92
C TYR A 152 23.77 57.35 -16.97
N GLU A 153 22.80 57.59 -16.08
CA GLU A 153 22.11 58.88 -15.99
C GLU A 153 23.06 60.01 -15.57
N LEU A 154 23.98 59.77 -14.64
CA LEU A 154 25.01 60.73 -14.24
C LEU A 154 25.93 61.09 -15.41
N MET A 155 26.46 60.08 -16.11
CA MET A 155 27.30 60.26 -17.30
C MET A 155 26.57 61.05 -18.39
N ARG A 156 25.28 60.73 -18.64
CA ARG A 156 24.45 61.45 -19.61
C ARG A 156 24.30 62.93 -19.22
N ARG A 157 24.02 63.24 -17.96
CA ARG A 157 23.90 64.64 -17.49
C ARG A 157 25.22 65.40 -17.65
N GLN A 158 26.35 64.80 -17.27
CA GLN A 158 27.67 65.42 -17.46
C GLN A 158 27.97 65.68 -18.94
N SER A 159 27.68 64.74 -19.83
CA SER A 159 27.87 64.95 -21.27
C SER A 159 27.00 66.10 -21.82
N SER A 160 25.75 66.21 -21.35
CA SER A 160 24.87 67.31 -21.76
C SER A 160 25.39 68.67 -21.27
N GLN A 161 25.91 68.74 -20.04
CA GLN A 161 26.54 69.96 -19.52
C GLN A 161 27.80 70.33 -20.30
N HIS A 162 28.65 69.35 -20.62
CA HIS A 162 29.88 69.58 -21.39
C HIS A 162 29.58 70.09 -22.82
N LEU A 163 28.56 69.52 -23.47
CA LEU A 163 28.11 70.00 -24.77
C LEU A 163 27.57 71.43 -24.65
N GLN A 164 26.76 71.75 -23.65
CA GLN A 164 26.25 73.12 -23.45
C GLN A 164 27.39 74.13 -23.23
N SER A 165 28.40 73.81 -22.42
CA SER A 165 29.55 74.70 -22.22
C SER A 165 30.37 74.91 -23.49
N ALA A 166 30.54 73.86 -24.30
CA ALA A 166 31.26 73.96 -25.58
C ALA A 166 30.53 74.88 -26.56
N TRP A 167 29.20 74.77 -26.67
CA TRP A 167 28.39 75.65 -27.53
C TRP A 167 28.37 77.11 -27.09
N SER A 168 28.51 77.40 -25.79
CA SER A 168 28.52 78.78 -25.28
C SER A 168 29.87 79.51 -25.41
N SER A 169 30.92 78.82 -25.87
CA SER A 169 32.29 79.36 -25.96
C SER A 169 32.75 79.67 -27.39
N GLU A 170 31.88 79.48 -28.39
CA GLU A 170 31.98 80.04 -29.75
C GLU A 170 31.13 81.31 -29.88
#